data_AF-A0A316MU68-F1
#
_entry.id   AF-A0A316MU68-F1
#
_cell.length_a   1.000
_cell.length_b   1.000
_cell.length_c   1.000
_cell.angle_alpha   90.00
_cell.angle_beta   90.00
_cell.angle_gamma   90.00
#
_symmetry.space_group_name_H-M   'P 1'
#
loop_
_entity.id
_entity.type
_entity.pdbx_description
1 polymer ?
#
loop_
_entity_poly.entity_id
_entity_poly.type
_entity_poly.pdbx_seq_one_letter_code
_entity_poly.pdbx_strand_id
1 'polypeptide(L)'
;MTQHHHIENDEKYNGLTVNSGVIQPPSVNPYLKPRKRRPLPTAGELVEGILKGDVTTLSRAVTLVESLSPDHQAIAQEVIEKCLPYSGNSRRIGITGVPGAGKSTSIDVFGLHVLKDGGKLAVLAIDPSSERTKGSILGDKTRMEKLAVHPSAFIRPSPSAGSLGGVARKTRETIVLCEAAGYNNIFVETVGVGQSETAVHSMVDFFLLIQLAGTGDELQGIKRGIMEMADGIVINKADGDNIDRARLAQAQFRSALHLFPPTLSGWIPEVLCYSGYYELGIPEVWEMIDRYFKFVTENGYFERKRQEQARYWMYETINEKLRQHFYSNPEVEAMLREKEMRVLSNQQSSFTAARDVLDFYFKH
;
A
#
# COMPACT_ATOMS: atom_id res chain seq x y z
N MET A 1 -29.63 -37.15 16.50
CA MET A 1 -28.70 -36.80 17.59
C MET A 1 -28.36 -38.07 18.33
N THR A 2 -27.29 -38.74 17.90
CA THR A 2 -26.64 -39.84 18.62
C THR A 2 -26.01 -39.26 19.87
N GLN A 3 -26.51 -39.61 21.05
CA GLN A 3 -25.90 -39.21 22.32
C GLN A 3 -24.55 -39.91 22.46
N HIS A 4 -23.47 -39.15 22.35
CA HIS A 4 -22.14 -39.62 22.69
C HIS A 4 -22.06 -39.84 24.20
N HIS A 5 -22.08 -41.11 24.61
CA HIS A 5 -21.87 -41.48 26.00
C HIS A 5 -20.38 -41.31 26.32
N HIS A 6 -20.01 -40.21 26.96
CA HIS A 6 -18.64 -39.99 27.44
C HIS A 6 -18.37 -40.89 28.65
N ILE A 7 -17.19 -41.53 28.63
CA ILE A 7 -16.72 -42.52 29.63
C ILE A 7 -16.62 -41.90 31.04
N GLU A 8 -16.51 -40.57 31.13
CA GLU A 8 -16.40 -39.81 32.37
C GLU A 8 -17.70 -39.76 33.19
N ASN A 9 -18.84 -40.22 32.64
CA ASN A 9 -20.13 -40.31 33.33
C ASN A 9 -20.45 -41.72 33.89
N ASP A 10 -19.51 -42.67 33.86
CA ASP A 10 -19.67 -44.00 34.49
C ASP A 10 -19.50 -43.88 36.02
N GLU A 11 -20.40 -44.49 36.81
CA GLU A 11 -20.47 -44.41 38.29
C GLU A 11 -19.19 -44.87 39.01
N LYS A 12 -18.24 -45.45 38.27
CA LYS A 12 -16.95 -45.94 38.75
C LYS A 12 -15.92 -44.82 38.99
N TYR A 13 -16.17 -43.60 38.51
CA TYR A 13 -15.31 -42.43 38.69
C TYR A 13 -15.86 -41.46 39.76
N ASN A 14 -16.02 -41.93 41.00
CA ASN A 14 -16.58 -41.17 42.14
C ASN A 14 -15.71 -39.99 42.66
N GLY A 15 -14.69 -39.55 41.91
CA GLY A 15 -13.74 -38.52 42.35
C GLY A 15 -13.96 -37.11 41.79
N LEU A 16 -14.85 -36.93 40.81
CA LEU A 16 -15.02 -35.65 40.10
C LEU A 16 -16.49 -35.25 40.09
N THR A 17 -16.85 -34.33 41.00
CA THR A 17 -18.12 -33.61 40.96
C THR A 17 -18.03 -32.50 39.92
N VAL A 18 -18.62 -32.72 38.75
CA VAL A 18 -18.76 -31.68 37.71
C VAL A 18 -19.94 -30.80 38.09
N ASN A 19 -19.67 -29.57 38.55
CA ASN A 19 -20.73 -28.57 38.72
C ASN A 19 -21.36 -28.26 37.36
N SER A 20 -22.69 -28.16 37.32
CA SER A 20 -23.43 -27.73 36.12
C SER A 20 -22.89 -26.39 35.63
N GLY A 21 -22.40 -26.38 34.38
CA GLY A 21 -21.72 -25.23 33.80
C GLY A 21 -22.56 -23.97 33.85
N VAL A 22 -21.92 -22.85 34.17
CA VAL A 22 -22.53 -21.51 34.16
C VAL A 22 -23.05 -21.23 32.74
N ILE A 23 -24.30 -20.77 32.63
CA ILE A 23 -24.93 -20.39 31.36
C ILE A 23 -23.99 -19.40 30.65
N GLN A 24 -23.57 -19.74 29.44
CA GLN A 24 -22.71 -18.84 28.66
C GLN A 24 -23.39 -17.48 28.53
N PRO A 25 -22.73 -16.38 28.92
CA PRO A 25 -23.28 -15.05 28.69
C PRO A 25 -23.49 -14.86 27.18
N PRO A 26 -24.54 -14.12 26.78
CA PRO A 26 -24.84 -13.91 25.38
C PRO A 26 -23.63 -13.27 24.68
N SER A 27 -23.21 -13.86 23.55
CA SER A 27 -22.09 -13.40 22.72
C SER A 27 -22.35 -12.04 22.06
N VAL A 28 -23.60 -11.57 22.11
CA VAL A 28 -24.05 -10.31 21.56
C VAL A 28 -24.80 -9.57 22.66
N ASN A 29 -24.47 -8.29 22.87
CA ASN A 29 -25.10 -7.49 23.92
C ASN A 29 -26.64 -7.47 23.75
N PRO A 30 -27.41 -8.04 24.70
CA PRO A 30 -28.87 -8.14 24.58
C PRO A 30 -29.59 -6.78 24.68
N TYR A 31 -28.89 -5.72 25.11
CA TYR A 31 -29.41 -4.36 25.19
C TYR A 31 -29.09 -3.51 23.95
N LEU A 32 -28.46 -4.09 22.92
CA LEU A 32 -28.02 -3.40 21.73
C LEU A 32 -29.24 -3.08 20.83
N LYS A 33 -29.82 -1.89 21.01
CA LYS A 33 -30.91 -1.41 20.16
C LYS A 33 -30.39 -1.21 18.72
N PRO A 34 -31.06 -1.74 17.69
CA PRO A 34 -30.65 -1.53 16.31
C PRO A 34 -30.72 -0.03 16.00
N ARG A 35 -29.56 0.62 15.89
CA ARG A 35 -29.48 1.99 15.36
C ARG A 35 -29.96 1.97 13.92
N LYS A 36 -30.90 2.86 13.56
CA LYS A 36 -31.19 3.15 12.14
C LYS A 36 -29.86 3.45 11.46
N ARG A 37 -29.48 2.61 10.49
CA ARG A 37 -28.31 2.88 9.65
C ARG A 37 -28.56 4.21 8.97
N ARG A 38 -27.66 5.19 9.18
CA ARG A 38 -27.72 6.43 8.39
C ARG A 38 -27.58 6.04 6.92
N PRO A 39 -28.36 6.66 6.02
CA PRO A 39 -28.19 6.44 4.59
C PRO A 39 -26.74 6.75 4.20
N LEU A 40 -26.25 6.06 3.16
CA LEU A 40 -24.96 6.37 2.59
C LEU A 40 -24.97 7.83 2.11
N PRO A 41 -23.91 8.62 2.39
CA PRO A 41 -23.81 9.96 1.85
C PRO A 41 -23.83 9.92 0.33
N THR A 42 -24.44 10.93 -0.29
CA THR A 42 -24.40 11.11 -1.74
C THR A 42 -22.98 11.47 -2.19
N ALA A 43 -22.67 11.26 -3.46
CA ALA A 43 -21.38 11.66 -4.03
C ALA A 43 -21.13 13.17 -3.85
N GLY A 44 -22.16 14.01 -3.99
CA GLY A 44 -22.05 15.46 -3.78
C GLY A 44 -21.64 15.84 -2.36
N GLU A 45 -22.28 15.24 -1.35
CA GLU A 45 -21.94 15.48 0.06
C GLU A 45 -20.52 15.03 0.39
N LEU A 46 -20.07 13.91 -0.20
CA LEU A 46 -18.70 13.42 -0.02
C LEU A 46 -17.69 14.39 -0.63
N VAL A 47 -17.91 14.84 -1.87
CA VAL A 47 -17.04 15.80 -2.56
C VAL A 47 -16.95 17.10 -1.76
N GLU A 48 -18.09 17.66 -1.34
CA GLU A 48 -18.10 18.90 -0.57
C GLU A 48 -17.31 18.78 0.75
N GLY A 49 -17.48 17.66 1.48
CA GLY A 49 -16.72 17.42 2.71
C GLY A 49 -15.22 17.21 2.46
N ILE A 50 -14.85 16.49 1.39
CA ILE A 50 -13.45 16.31 0.99
C ILE A 50 -12.80 17.67 0.69
N LEU A 51 -13.42 18.52 -0.14
CA LEU A 51 -12.87 19.82 -0.50
C LEU A 51 -12.74 20.78 0.69
N LYS A 52 -13.57 20.61 1.72
CA LYS A 52 -13.45 21.33 3.00
C LYS A 52 -12.36 20.77 3.92
N GLY A 53 -11.71 19.67 3.55
CA GLY A 53 -10.69 19.00 4.34
C GLY A 53 -11.24 18.21 5.53
N ASP A 54 -12.51 17.77 5.50
CA ASP A 54 -13.07 16.93 6.55
C ASP A 54 -12.51 15.51 6.49
N VAL A 55 -11.62 15.21 7.44
CA VAL A 55 -10.95 13.90 7.59
C VAL A 55 -11.95 12.74 7.73
N THR A 56 -13.11 12.97 8.36
CA THR A 56 -14.15 11.94 8.52
C THR A 56 -14.78 11.60 7.18
N THR A 57 -15.08 12.63 6.38
CA THR A 57 -15.64 12.45 5.04
C THR A 57 -14.62 11.82 4.09
N LEU A 58 -13.36 12.27 4.12
CA LEU A 58 -12.27 11.63 3.39
C LEU A 58 -12.14 10.13 3.74
N SER A 59 -12.11 9.80 5.03
CA SER A 59 -12.02 8.40 5.49
C SER A 59 -13.16 7.53 4.97
N ARG A 60 -14.38 8.08 4.90
CA ARG A 60 -15.55 7.39 4.36
C ARG A 60 -15.43 7.17 2.85
N ALA A 61 -15.02 8.19 2.10
CA ALA A 61 -14.82 8.06 0.66
C ALA A 61 -13.75 7.01 0.34
N VAL A 62 -12.62 7.01 1.06
CA VAL A 62 -11.58 5.97 0.94
C VAL A 62 -12.14 4.58 1.26
N THR A 63 -13.00 4.46 2.27
CA THR A 63 -13.66 3.18 2.59
C THR A 63 -14.57 2.70 1.46
N LEU A 64 -15.23 3.60 0.73
CA LEU A 64 -16.03 3.24 -0.46
C LEU A 64 -15.16 2.78 -1.61
N VAL A 65 -14.04 3.45 -1.87
CA VAL A 65 -13.02 3.04 -2.87
C VAL A 65 -12.52 1.62 -2.61
N GLU A 66 -12.26 1.29 -1.34
CA GLU A 66 -11.75 -0.03 -0.98
C GLU A 66 -12.80 -1.14 -1.02
N SER A 67 -14.08 -0.79 -1.12
CA SER A 67 -15.19 -1.73 -1.07
C SER A 67 -15.29 -2.63 -2.30
N LEU A 68 -15.76 -3.86 -2.10
CA LEU A 68 -16.07 -4.80 -3.17
C LEU A 68 -17.54 -4.70 -3.66
N SER A 69 -18.37 -3.87 -3.01
CA SER A 69 -19.76 -3.68 -3.41
C SER A 69 -19.86 -2.84 -4.69
N PRO A 70 -20.61 -3.29 -5.73
CA PRO A 70 -20.81 -2.50 -6.96
C PRO A 70 -21.42 -1.12 -6.70
N ASP A 71 -22.40 -1.02 -5.79
CA ASP A 71 -23.05 0.25 -5.45
C ASP A 71 -22.07 1.24 -4.81
N HIS A 72 -21.20 0.75 -3.93
CA HIS A 72 -20.15 1.58 -3.33
C HIS A 72 -19.12 2.02 -4.38
N GLN A 73 -18.75 1.12 -5.31
CA GLN A 73 -17.79 1.43 -6.37
C GLN A 73 -18.33 2.49 -7.33
N ALA A 74 -19.63 2.46 -7.66
CA ALA A 74 -20.25 3.48 -8.49
C ALA A 74 -20.18 4.88 -7.84
N ILE A 75 -20.53 4.97 -6.55
CA ILE A 75 -20.43 6.23 -5.79
C ILE A 75 -18.97 6.70 -5.69
N ALA A 76 -18.04 5.78 -5.39
CA ALA A 76 -16.63 6.10 -5.27
C ALA A 76 -16.05 6.67 -6.58
N GLN A 77 -16.40 6.07 -7.72
CA GLN A 77 -15.97 6.53 -9.03
C GLN A 77 -16.48 7.95 -9.32
N GLU A 78 -17.76 8.22 -9.05
CA GLU A 78 -18.33 9.56 -9.22
C GLU A 78 -17.63 10.61 -8.34
N VAL A 79 -17.29 10.26 -7.09
CA VAL A 79 -16.54 11.13 -6.18
C VAL A 79 -15.13 11.39 -6.71
N ILE A 80 -14.41 10.35 -7.16
CA ILE A 80 -13.06 10.49 -7.71
C ILE A 80 -13.08 11.44 -8.91
N GLU A 81 -13.98 11.23 -9.87
CA GLU A 81 -14.09 12.06 -11.07
C GLU A 81 -14.33 13.53 -10.75
N LYS A 82 -15.22 13.82 -9.79
CA LYS A 82 -15.48 15.19 -9.33
C LYS A 82 -14.33 15.80 -8.53
N CYS A 83 -13.48 14.99 -7.91
CA CYS A 83 -12.29 15.43 -7.20
C CYS A 83 -11.07 15.65 -8.11
N LEU A 84 -11.03 15.07 -9.32
CA LEU A 84 -9.89 15.19 -10.25
C LEU A 84 -9.43 16.64 -10.50
N PRO A 85 -10.31 17.64 -10.73
CA PRO A 85 -9.89 19.03 -10.95
C PRO A 85 -9.15 19.67 -9.77
N TYR A 86 -9.29 19.10 -8.57
CA TYR A 86 -8.67 19.57 -7.33
C TYR A 86 -7.45 18.73 -6.94
N SER A 87 -7.05 17.76 -7.77
CA SER A 87 -5.93 16.86 -7.53
C SER A 87 -4.68 17.30 -8.30
N GLY A 88 -3.54 16.66 -8.02
CA GLY A 88 -2.25 16.92 -8.68
C GLY A 88 -1.38 17.97 -8.01
N ASN A 89 -1.85 18.71 -7.01
CA ASN A 89 -1.04 19.73 -6.32
C ASN A 89 -0.38 19.16 -5.05
N SER A 90 0.43 18.12 -5.20
CA SER A 90 1.18 17.50 -4.09
C SER A 90 2.56 17.00 -4.52
N ARG A 91 3.41 16.71 -3.54
CA ARG A 91 4.63 15.90 -3.70
C ARG A 91 4.33 14.46 -3.32
N ARG A 92 4.40 13.53 -4.28
CA ARG A 92 4.18 12.10 -4.04
C ARG A 92 5.52 11.40 -3.86
N ILE A 93 5.77 10.82 -2.70
CA ILE A 93 7.05 10.20 -2.34
C ILE A 93 6.81 8.73 -1.98
N GLY A 94 7.41 7.83 -2.75
CA GLY A 94 7.43 6.41 -2.44
C GLY A 94 8.56 6.11 -1.47
N ILE A 95 8.29 5.35 -0.43
CA ILE A 95 9.28 4.97 0.58
C ILE A 95 9.34 3.45 0.65
N THR A 96 10.52 2.90 0.36
CA THR A 96 10.78 1.47 0.42
C THR A 96 12.09 1.18 1.16
N GLY A 97 12.33 -0.08 1.47
CA GLY A 97 13.48 -0.53 2.25
C GLY A 97 13.22 -1.88 2.90
N VAL A 98 14.29 -2.60 3.18
CA VAL A 98 14.22 -3.95 3.76
C VAL A 98 13.54 -3.94 5.15
N PRO A 99 12.92 -5.04 5.58
CA PRO A 99 12.43 -5.18 6.95
C PRO A 99 13.54 -4.83 7.97
N GLY A 100 13.20 -4.04 8.99
CA GLY A 100 14.18 -3.60 10.00
C GLY A 100 15.03 -2.37 9.63
N ALA A 101 14.91 -1.86 8.39
CA ALA A 101 15.60 -0.63 7.94
C ALA A 101 15.15 0.66 8.67
N GLY A 102 14.11 0.57 9.51
CA GLY A 102 13.59 1.71 10.26
C GLY A 102 12.63 2.59 9.45
N LYS A 103 11.94 2.03 8.44
CA LYS A 103 10.99 2.77 7.59
C LYS A 103 9.91 3.50 8.37
N SER A 104 9.18 2.82 9.26
CA SER A 104 8.11 3.46 10.03
C SER A 104 8.62 4.59 10.93
N THR A 105 9.77 4.42 11.59
CA THR A 105 10.45 5.50 12.32
C THR A 105 10.81 6.67 11.40
N SER A 106 11.29 6.36 10.19
CA SER A 106 11.69 7.36 9.20
C SER A 106 10.49 8.14 8.68
N ILE A 107 9.38 7.45 8.39
CA ILE A 107 8.12 8.07 8.00
C ILE A 107 7.61 8.99 9.11
N ASP A 108 7.69 8.57 10.37
CA ASP A 108 7.29 9.40 11.52
C ASP A 108 8.10 10.71 11.57
N VAL A 109 9.43 10.63 11.51
CA VAL A 109 10.29 11.83 11.61
C VAL A 109 10.31 12.70 10.35
N PHE A 110 10.30 12.10 9.16
CA PHE A 110 10.15 12.83 7.90
C PHE A 110 8.77 13.48 7.82
N GLY A 111 7.75 12.78 8.30
CA GLY A 111 6.39 13.30 8.32
C GLY A 111 6.27 14.52 9.21
N LEU A 112 6.82 14.47 10.42
CA LEU A 112 6.88 15.65 11.29
C LEU A 112 7.67 16.81 10.67
N HIS A 113 8.71 16.53 9.89
CA HIS A 113 9.45 17.55 9.16
C HIS A 113 8.56 18.28 8.15
N VAL A 114 7.77 17.56 7.34
CA VAL A 114 6.92 18.18 6.29
C VAL A 114 5.65 18.83 6.82
N LEU A 115 5.25 18.51 8.04
CA LEU A 115 4.11 19.12 8.71
C LEU A 115 4.43 20.50 9.30
N LYS A 116 5.71 20.90 9.33
CA LYS A 116 6.14 22.26 9.68
C LYS A 116 5.52 23.26 8.69
N ASP A 117 5.42 24.51 9.13
CA ASP A 117 4.96 25.64 8.31
C ASP A 117 3.58 25.44 7.66
N GLY A 118 2.71 24.65 8.30
CA GLY A 118 1.33 24.42 7.85
C GLY A 118 1.17 23.33 6.80
N GLY A 119 2.19 22.50 6.55
CA GLY A 119 2.08 21.36 5.64
C GLY A 119 1.04 20.33 6.09
N LYS A 120 0.52 19.56 5.12
CA LYS A 120 -0.40 18.45 5.34
C LYS A 120 0.14 17.17 4.72
N LEU A 121 0.07 16.07 5.46
CA LEU A 121 0.65 14.79 5.05
C LEU A 121 -0.40 13.68 5.01
N ALA A 122 -0.49 12.97 3.89
CA ALA A 122 -1.14 11.67 3.84
C ALA A 122 -0.09 10.55 3.75
N VAL A 123 -0.23 9.49 4.55
CA VAL A 123 0.61 8.29 4.50
C VAL A 123 -0.27 7.11 4.09
N LEU A 124 0.04 6.48 2.96
CA LEU A 124 -0.70 5.37 2.37
C LEU A 124 0.21 4.14 2.31
N ALA A 125 -0.19 3.04 2.93
CA ALA A 125 0.57 1.80 2.88
C ALA A 125 0.10 0.86 1.75
N ILE A 126 1.04 0.12 1.15
CA ILE A 126 0.75 -0.98 0.22
C ILE A 126 1.36 -2.27 0.75
N ASP A 127 0.52 -3.23 1.12
CA ASP A 127 0.90 -4.57 1.58
C ASP A 127 0.28 -5.65 0.67
N PRO A 128 1.05 -6.32 -0.19
CA PRO A 128 0.55 -7.44 -1.01
C PRO A 128 0.05 -8.61 -0.16
N SER A 129 0.55 -8.79 1.05
CA SER A 129 0.16 -9.90 1.94
C SER A 129 -1.22 -9.70 2.56
N SER A 130 -1.80 -8.50 2.42
CA SER A 130 -3.18 -8.17 2.83
C SER A 130 -4.24 -9.05 2.17
N GLU A 131 -3.91 -9.71 1.05
CA GLU A 131 -4.72 -10.76 0.42
C GLU A 131 -5.08 -11.89 1.40
N ARG A 132 -4.13 -12.30 2.25
CA ARG A 132 -4.30 -13.41 3.21
C ARG A 132 -4.90 -12.94 4.53
N THR A 133 -4.52 -11.75 4.99
CA THR A 133 -4.88 -11.24 6.33
C THR A 133 -6.19 -10.45 6.35
N LYS A 134 -6.82 -10.22 5.18
CA LYS A 134 -8.00 -9.36 5.01
C LYS A 134 -7.75 -7.92 5.50
N GLY A 135 -6.51 -7.46 5.35
CA GLY A 135 -6.01 -6.12 5.71
C GLY A 135 -5.81 -5.88 7.21
N SER A 136 -5.06 -4.83 7.52
CA SER A 136 -4.67 -4.45 8.88
C SER A 136 -5.47 -3.22 9.32
N ILE A 137 -6.33 -3.37 10.33
CA ILE A 137 -7.13 -2.25 10.85
C ILE A 137 -6.27 -1.32 11.73
N LEU A 138 -5.24 -1.85 12.41
CA LEU A 138 -4.51 -1.14 13.46
C LEU A 138 -2.97 -1.23 13.37
N GLY A 139 -2.42 -2.23 12.67
CA GLY A 139 -1.01 -2.63 12.81
C GLY A 139 0.02 -1.64 12.25
N ASP A 140 -0.36 -0.81 11.27
CA ASP A 140 0.53 0.20 10.69
C ASP A 140 0.47 1.52 11.47
N LYS A 141 -0.69 1.84 12.05
CA LYS A 141 -0.91 3.08 12.79
C LYS A 141 -0.17 3.10 14.13
N THR A 142 0.07 1.94 14.76
CA THR A 142 0.82 1.84 16.02
C THR A 142 2.33 2.00 15.85
N ARG A 143 2.86 1.95 14.62
CA ARG A 143 4.31 2.11 14.35
C ARG A 143 4.74 3.55 14.10
N MET A 144 3.78 4.46 13.95
CA MET A 144 3.97 5.89 13.67
C MET A 144 3.27 6.71 14.77
N GLU A 145 3.79 6.62 16.00
CA GLU A 145 3.12 7.12 17.21
C GLU A 145 2.87 8.63 17.17
N LYS A 146 3.87 9.42 16.73
CA LYS A 146 3.76 10.89 16.73
C LYS A 146 2.84 11.37 15.61
N LEU A 147 2.97 10.81 14.40
CA LEU A 147 2.11 11.14 13.26
C LEU A 147 0.67 10.70 13.45
N ALA A 148 0.42 9.55 14.09
CA ALA A 148 -0.92 8.97 14.22
C ALA A 148 -1.93 9.87 14.95
N VAL A 149 -1.43 10.79 15.79
CA VAL A 149 -2.22 11.75 16.55
C VAL A 149 -2.12 13.19 16.01
N HIS A 150 -1.30 13.43 14.97
CA HIS A 150 -1.11 14.77 14.44
C HIS A 150 -2.33 15.20 13.59
N PRO A 151 -2.95 16.37 13.86
CA PRO A 151 -4.20 16.78 13.21
C PRO A 151 -4.08 17.00 11.70
N SER A 152 -2.90 17.40 11.22
CA SER A 152 -2.62 17.60 9.79
C SER A 152 -2.09 16.33 9.09
N ALA A 153 -2.08 15.18 9.77
CA ALA A 153 -1.66 13.90 9.21
C ALA A 153 -2.87 12.97 8.98
N PHE A 154 -2.90 12.31 7.83
CA PHE A 154 -3.87 11.26 7.52
C PHE A 154 -3.14 9.96 7.21
N ILE A 155 -3.37 8.91 7.99
CA ILE A 155 -2.72 7.62 7.81
C ILE A 155 -3.76 6.60 7.39
N ARG A 156 -3.55 5.96 6.24
CA ARG A 156 -4.37 4.87 5.72
C ARG A 156 -3.54 3.59 5.59
N PRO A 157 -3.82 2.54 6.38
CA PRO A 157 -3.24 1.22 6.20
C PRO A 157 -3.56 0.63 4.83
N SER A 158 -2.83 -0.42 4.43
CA SER A 158 -3.09 -1.08 3.15
C SER A 158 -4.52 -1.60 3.05
N PRO A 159 -5.22 -1.33 1.92
CA PRO A 159 -6.54 -1.89 1.65
C PRO A 159 -6.58 -3.40 1.83
N SER A 160 -7.70 -3.89 2.37
CA SER A 160 -7.98 -5.32 2.46
C SER A 160 -8.39 -5.89 1.09
N ALA A 161 -7.83 -7.05 0.75
CA ALA A 161 -8.28 -7.96 -0.32
C ALA A 161 -8.12 -7.50 -1.78
N GLY A 162 -7.70 -8.46 -2.61
CA GLY A 162 -7.53 -8.34 -4.06
C GLY A 162 -6.07 -8.50 -4.47
N SER A 163 -5.82 -8.79 -5.75
CA SER A 163 -4.46 -8.88 -6.27
C SER A 163 -3.66 -7.61 -6.02
N LEU A 164 -2.32 -7.67 -6.02
CA LEU A 164 -1.44 -6.49 -5.95
C LEU A 164 -1.93 -5.31 -6.82
N GLY A 165 -2.40 -5.59 -8.05
CA GLY A 165 -2.95 -4.57 -8.95
C GLY A 165 -4.17 -3.84 -8.37
N GLY A 166 -5.08 -4.56 -7.72
CA GLY A 166 -6.28 -3.99 -7.10
C GLY A 166 -5.97 -3.14 -5.86
N VAL A 167 -5.00 -3.56 -5.05
CA VAL A 167 -4.51 -2.76 -3.91
C VAL A 167 -3.86 -1.47 -4.39
N ALA A 168 -3.02 -1.57 -5.43
CA ALA A 168 -2.33 -0.43 -5.99
C ALA A 168 -3.29 0.56 -6.69
N ARG A 169 -4.31 0.07 -7.40
CA ARG A 169 -5.39 0.90 -7.97
C ARG A 169 -6.12 1.70 -6.89
N LYS A 170 -6.60 1.03 -5.84
CA LYS A 170 -7.28 1.67 -4.69
C LYS A 170 -6.41 2.74 -4.04
N THR A 171 -5.10 2.47 -3.93
CA THR A 171 -4.14 3.44 -3.40
C THR A 171 -4.02 4.65 -4.33
N ARG A 172 -3.90 4.44 -5.64
CA ARG A 172 -3.83 5.52 -6.64
C ARG A 172 -5.06 6.42 -6.65
N GLU A 173 -6.25 5.84 -6.48
CA GLU A 173 -7.52 6.56 -6.34
C GLU A 173 -7.58 7.33 -5.01
N THR A 174 -7.07 6.73 -3.94
CA THR A 174 -6.95 7.40 -2.62
C THR A 174 -6.02 8.62 -2.67
N ILE A 175 -4.92 8.57 -3.43
CA ILE A 175 -4.05 9.73 -3.66
C ILE A 175 -4.86 10.92 -4.20
N VAL A 176 -5.75 10.70 -5.17
CA VAL A 176 -6.59 11.76 -5.76
C VAL A 176 -7.49 12.39 -4.69
N LEU A 177 -8.11 11.57 -3.84
CA LEU A 177 -8.98 12.05 -2.77
C LEU A 177 -8.19 12.85 -1.70
N CYS A 178 -6.99 12.40 -1.35
CA CYS A 178 -6.11 13.13 -0.43
C CYS A 178 -5.68 14.48 -1.01
N GLU A 179 -5.28 14.53 -2.28
CA GLU A 179 -4.91 15.78 -2.94
C GLU A 179 -6.09 16.76 -2.97
N ALA A 180 -7.29 16.28 -3.32
CA ALA A 180 -8.49 17.10 -3.31
C ALA A 180 -8.87 17.61 -1.91
N ALA A 181 -8.51 16.87 -0.84
CA ALA A 181 -8.65 17.32 0.54
C ALA A 181 -7.57 18.31 1.01
N GLY A 182 -6.66 18.71 0.11
CA GLY A 182 -5.60 19.68 0.37
C GLY A 182 -4.33 19.10 1.00
N TYR A 183 -4.14 17.77 0.96
CA TYR A 183 -2.87 17.17 1.36
C TYR A 183 -1.82 17.42 0.28
N ASN A 184 -0.78 18.19 0.62
CA ASN A 184 0.28 18.60 -0.30
C ASN A 184 1.53 17.71 -0.25
N ASN A 185 1.61 16.79 0.72
CA ASN A 185 2.61 15.73 0.77
C ASN A 185 1.90 14.37 0.87
N ILE A 186 2.28 13.44 0.00
CA ILE A 186 1.71 12.09 -0.04
C ILE A 186 2.85 11.09 0.05
N PHE A 187 2.95 10.36 1.16
CA PHE A 187 3.89 9.25 1.32
C PHE A 187 3.19 7.94 0.96
N VAL A 188 3.83 7.13 0.13
CA VAL A 188 3.37 5.79 -0.22
C VAL A 188 4.42 4.78 0.23
N GLU A 189 4.12 4.00 1.27
CA GLU A 189 5.06 3.02 1.84
C GLU A 189 4.79 1.61 1.28
N THR A 190 5.86 0.87 0.98
CA THR A 190 5.79 -0.59 0.81
C THR A 190 5.88 -1.30 2.17
N VAL A 191 4.89 -2.14 2.47
CA VAL A 191 4.90 -3.00 3.66
C VAL A 191 5.29 -4.42 3.23
N GLY A 192 6.22 -5.02 3.98
CA GLY A 192 6.60 -6.43 3.84
C GLY A 192 7.68 -6.73 2.80
N VAL A 193 7.73 -8.01 2.39
CA VAL A 193 8.63 -8.55 1.35
C VAL A 193 7.80 -8.87 0.11
N GLY A 194 8.13 -8.27 -1.05
CA GLY A 194 7.26 -8.39 -2.23
C GLY A 194 7.82 -7.80 -3.52
N GLN A 195 6.91 -7.56 -4.46
CA GLN A 195 7.11 -6.82 -5.72
C GLN A 195 6.23 -5.55 -5.73
N SER A 196 5.93 -4.99 -4.55
CA SER A 196 5.12 -3.77 -4.42
C SER A 196 5.91 -2.51 -4.79
N GLU A 197 7.24 -2.60 -4.88
CA GLU A 197 8.13 -1.49 -5.20
C GLU A 197 7.81 -0.89 -6.58
N THR A 198 7.61 -1.72 -7.59
CA THR A 198 7.24 -1.26 -8.94
C THR A 198 5.88 -0.57 -8.96
N ALA A 199 4.90 -1.10 -8.19
CA ALA A 199 3.58 -0.50 -8.08
C ALA A 199 3.62 0.86 -7.36
N VAL A 200 4.42 0.99 -6.29
CA VAL A 200 4.64 2.28 -5.63
C VAL A 200 5.35 3.26 -6.57
N HIS A 201 6.42 2.83 -7.24
CA HIS A 201 7.17 3.66 -8.19
C HIS A 201 6.28 4.21 -9.32
N SER A 202 5.29 3.42 -9.79
CA SER A 202 4.36 3.85 -10.85
C SER A 202 3.28 4.84 -10.40
N MET A 203 3.25 5.27 -9.13
CA MET A 203 2.28 6.25 -8.62
C MET A 203 2.89 7.43 -7.86
N VAL A 204 4.22 7.52 -7.77
CA VAL A 204 4.93 8.57 -7.02
C VAL A 204 5.89 9.36 -7.89
N ASP A 205 6.22 10.57 -7.47
CA ASP A 205 7.13 11.46 -8.18
C ASP A 205 8.59 11.22 -7.80
N PHE A 206 8.85 10.91 -6.53
CA PHE A 206 10.18 10.61 -6.00
C PHE A 206 10.17 9.26 -5.28
N PHE A 207 11.13 8.39 -5.57
CA PHE A 207 11.23 7.07 -4.94
C PHE A 207 12.47 6.96 -4.04
N LEU A 208 12.24 6.94 -2.73
CA LEU A 208 13.27 6.90 -1.69
C LEU A 208 13.52 5.47 -1.20
N LEU A 209 14.77 5.03 -1.30
CA LEU A 209 15.23 3.74 -0.81
C LEU A 209 15.97 3.90 0.53
N ILE A 210 15.41 3.32 1.59
CA ILE A 210 16.03 3.27 2.92
C ILE A 210 16.85 1.98 3.07
N GLN A 211 18.13 2.11 3.41
CA GLN A 211 19.08 1.02 3.61
C GLN A 211 19.70 1.03 5.00
N LEU A 212 20.32 -0.09 5.36
CA LEU A 212 21.14 -0.24 6.57
C LEU A 212 22.58 -0.51 6.19
N ALA A 213 23.50 -0.11 7.07
CA ALA A 213 24.89 -0.52 6.99
C ALA A 213 25.09 -1.92 7.61
N GLY A 214 26.10 -2.65 7.12
CA GLY A 214 26.63 -3.84 7.81
C GLY A 214 25.87 -5.15 7.56
N THR A 215 25.07 -5.27 6.50
CA THR A 215 24.34 -6.50 6.16
C THR A 215 25.16 -7.53 5.36
N GLY A 216 26.46 -7.31 5.13
CA GLY A 216 27.31 -8.18 4.29
C GLY A 216 27.61 -7.52 2.95
N ASP A 217 27.58 -8.26 1.84
CA ASP A 217 27.61 -7.69 0.48
C ASP A 217 26.32 -6.87 0.27
N GLU A 218 26.36 -5.59 0.68
CA GLU A 218 25.19 -4.72 0.83
C GLU A 218 24.41 -4.53 -0.48
N LEU A 219 25.11 -4.72 -1.61
CA LEU A 219 24.56 -4.73 -2.96
C LEU A 219 23.81 -6.02 -3.30
N GLN A 220 24.23 -7.17 -2.75
CA GLN A 220 23.67 -8.48 -3.08
C GLN A 220 22.24 -8.68 -2.56
N GLY A 221 21.87 -7.96 -1.49
CA GLY A 221 20.51 -7.97 -0.92
C GLY A 221 19.50 -7.13 -1.67
N ILE A 222 19.93 -6.26 -2.59
CA ILE A 222 19.06 -5.35 -3.31
C ILE A 222 18.84 -5.88 -4.72
N LYS A 223 17.57 -6.09 -5.08
CA LYS A 223 17.22 -6.43 -6.45
C LYS A 223 17.69 -5.29 -7.35
N ARG A 224 18.49 -5.60 -8.38
CA ARG A 224 18.96 -4.64 -9.38
C ARG A 224 17.87 -3.66 -9.84
N GLY A 225 16.65 -4.16 -10.07
CA GLY A 225 15.52 -3.33 -10.48
C GLY A 225 15.07 -2.28 -9.45
N ILE A 226 15.26 -2.49 -8.14
CA ILE A 226 14.91 -1.50 -7.10
C ILE A 226 15.92 -0.35 -7.09
N MET A 227 17.21 -0.63 -7.28
CA MET A 227 18.22 0.43 -7.38
C MET A 227 17.98 1.33 -8.59
N GLU A 228 17.61 0.73 -9.72
CA GLU A 228 17.31 1.47 -10.96
C GLU A 228 16.09 2.40 -10.82
N MET A 229 15.19 2.13 -9.87
CA MET A 229 14.01 2.97 -9.58
C MET A 229 14.29 4.09 -8.55
N ALA A 230 15.41 4.07 -7.84
CA ALA A 230 15.65 5.00 -6.74
C ALA A 230 16.05 6.40 -7.25
N ASP A 231 15.25 7.41 -6.90
CA ASP A 231 15.61 8.82 -7.10
C ASP A 231 16.54 9.33 -5.99
N GLY A 232 16.56 8.65 -4.83
CA GLY A 232 17.52 8.88 -3.74
C GLY A 232 17.64 7.69 -2.81
N ILE A 233 18.82 7.52 -2.21
CA ILE A 233 19.11 6.44 -1.27
C ILE A 233 19.56 7.04 0.06
N VAL A 234 19.01 6.53 1.17
CA VAL A 234 19.40 6.97 2.51
C VAL A 234 19.82 5.79 3.37
N ILE A 235 21.01 5.87 3.97
CA ILE A 235 21.54 4.88 4.90
C ILE A 235 21.12 5.29 6.31
N ASN A 236 20.17 4.56 6.88
CA ASN A 236 19.64 4.81 8.21
C ASN A 236 20.53 4.21 9.30
N LYS A 237 20.26 4.60 10.56
CA LYS A 237 21.02 4.21 11.76
C LYS A 237 22.49 4.64 11.69
N ALA A 238 22.76 5.77 11.05
CA ALA A 238 24.08 6.38 10.99
C ALA A 238 24.36 7.15 12.30
N ASP A 239 24.46 6.42 13.41
CA ASP A 239 24.65 6.94 14.76
C ASP A 239 25.60 6.04 15.57
N GLY A 240 26.13 6.57 16.67
CA GLY A 240 27.02 5.83 17.56
C GLY A 240 28.23 5.20 16.88
N ASP A 241 28.45 3.91 17.14
CA ASP A 241 29.51 3.08 16.56
C ASP A 241 29.23 2.65 15.11
N ASN A 242 28.05 2.97 14.58
CA ASN A 242 27.63 2.60 13.23
C ASN A 242 27.91 3.69 12.17
N ILE A 243 28.37 4.88 12.58
CA ILE A 243 28.64 6.02 11.68
C ILE A 243 29.63 5.63 10.56
N ASP A 244 30.75 4.99 10.90
CA ASP A 244 31.78 4.65 9.92
C ASP A 244 31.31 3.56 8.94
N ARG A 245 30.51 2.60 9.44
CA ARG A 245 29.88 1.58 8.59
C ARG A 245 28.86 2.22 7.64
N ALA A 246 28.05 3.16 8.12
CA ALA A 246 27.08 3.88 7.29
C ALA A 246 27.75 4.72 6.21
N ARG A 247 28.88 5.37 6.51
CA ARG A 247 29.68 6.10 5.52
C ARG A 247 30.30 5.18 4.48
N LEU A 248 30.77 4.01 4.88
CA LEU A 248 31.27 2.99 3.95
C LEU A 248 30.16 2.54 3.00
N ALA A 249 28.99 2.19 3.54
CA ALA A 249 27.79 1.84 2.78
C ALA A 249 27.41 2.95 1.77
N GLN A 250 27.35 4.19 2.25
CA GLN A 250 27.07 5.36 1.41
C GLN A 250 28.04 5.47 0.22
N ALA A 251 29.34 5.28 0.46
CA ALA A 251 30.34 5.33 -0.60
C ALA A 251 30.19 4.17 -1.61
N GLN A 252 29.86 2.96 -1.14
CA GLN A 252 29.61 1.79 -1.99
C GLN A 252 28.39 2.02 -2.88
N PHE A 253 27.26 2.48 -2.31
CA PHE A 253 26.05 2.79 -3.07
C PHE A 253 26.27 3.90 -4.08
N ARG A 254 26.97 4.98 -3.69
CA ARG A 254 27.32 6.06 -4.61
C ARG A 254 28.16 5.55 -5.78
N SER A 255 29.15 4.69 -5.52
CA SER A 255 29.98 4.10 -6.56
C SER A 255 29.17 3.20 -7.49
N ALA A 256 28.25 2.40 -6.95
CA ALA A 256 27.40 1.52 -7.74
C ALA A 256 26.43 2.29 -8.64
N LEU A 257 25.87 3.42 -8.17
CA LEU A 257 24.97 4.26 -8.96
C LEU A 257 25.62 4.79 -10.24
N HIS A 258 26.94 5.04 -10.24
CA HIS A 258 27.68 5.45 -11.44
C HIS A 258 27.78 4.36 -12.52
N LEU A 259 27.46 3.10 -12.19
CA LEU A 259 27.45 1.99 -13.14
C LEU A 259 26.12 1.84 -13.88
N PHE A 260 25.08 2.54 -13.42
CA PHE A 260 23.75 2.51 -14.06
C PHE A 260 23.63 3.59 -15.14
N PRO A 261 22.77 3.36 -16.15
CA PRO A 261 22.49 4.39 -17.13
C PRO A 261 21.87 5.63 -16.46
N PRO A 262 22.02 6.83 -17.07
CA PRO A 262 21.34 8.03 -16.60
C PRO A 262 19.83 7.81 -16.45
N THR A 263 19.23 8.40 -15.41
CA THR A 263 17.78 8.35 -15.21
C THR A 263 17.06 9.12 -16.32
N LEU A 264 15.79 8.79 -16.58
CA LEU A 264 14.98 9.45 -17.61
C LEU A 264 14.75 10.95 -17.34
N SER A 265 14.86 11.38 -16.08
CA SER A 265 14.80 12.79 -15.69
C SER A 265 16.12 13.52 -15.92
N GLY A 266 17.24 12.79 -16.03
CA GLY A 266 18.60 13.34 -15.97
C GLY A 266 19.09 13.60 -14.54
N TRP A 267 18.27 13.31 -13.51
CA TRP A 267 18.69 13.41 -12.11
C TRP A 267 19.69 12.31 -11.79
N ILE A 268 20.75 12.66 -11.05
CA ILE A 268 21.71 11.69 -10.55
C ILE A 268 21.31 11.38 -9.10
N PRO A 269 20.87 10.14 -8.79
CA PRO A 269 20.43 9.80 -7.44
C PRO A 269 21.53 10.08 -6.40
N GLU A 270 21.17 10.81 -5.35
CA GLU A 270 22.06 11.10 -4.25
C GLU A 270 21.98 10.00 -3.18
N VAL A 271 23.10 9.77 -2.47
CA VAL A 271 23.19 8.84 -1.34
C VAL A 271 23.62 9.60 -0.09
N LEU A 272 22.78 9.58 0.94
CA LEU A 272 22.98 10.28 2.21
C LEU A 272 22.90 9.33 3.41
N CYS A 273 23.44 9.76 4.55
CA CYS A 273 23.34 9.05 5.82
C CYS A 273 22.46 9.84 6.79
N TYR A 274 21.68 9.16 7.62
CA TYR A 274 20.85 9.79 8.64
C TYR A 274 20.58 8.83 9.80
N SER A 275 20.06 9.36 10.91
CA SER A 275 19.50 8.56 12.00
C SER A 275 18.07 8.96 12.25
N GLY A 276 17.12 8.09 11.90
CA GLY A 276 15.72 8.30 12.22
C GLY A 276 15.44 8.31 13.72
N TYR A 277 16.19 7.55 14.52
CA TYR A 277 15.96 7.45 15.97
C TYR A 277 16.44 8.69 16.73
N TYR A 278 17.64 9.20 16.39
CA TYR A 278 18.20 10.41 17.00
C TYR A 278 17.84 11.70 16.24
N GLU A 279 17.01 11.60 15.19
CA GLU A 279 16.58 12.71 14.34
C GLU A 279 17.76 13.50 13.72
N LEU A 280 18.85 12.79 13.36
CA LEU A 280 20.05 13.38 12.74
C LEU A 280 20.00 13.26 11.22
N GLY A 281 20.47 14.27 10.49
CA GLY A 281 20.52 14.25 9.02
C GLY A 281 19.17 14.44 8.32
N ILE A 282 18.10 14.70 9.07
CA ILE A 282 16.74 14.85 8.53
C ILE A 282 16.62 16.06 7.58
N PRO A 283 17.11 17.26 7.94
CA PRO A 283 17.09 18.41 7.03
C PRO A 283 17.81 18.14 5.72
N GLU A 284 18.99 17.52 5.76
CA GLU A 284 19.83 17.25 4.59
C GLU A 284 19.16 16.27 3.62
N VAL A 285 18.47 15.24 4.14
CA VAL A 285 17.65 14.34 3.32
C VAL A 285 16.51 15.11 2.65
N TRP A 286 15.89 16.06 3.36
CA TRP A 286 14.79 16.83 2.79
C TRP A 286 15.28 17.86 1.74
N GLU A 287 16.43 18.47 1.96
CA GLU A 287 17.08 19.35 0.97
C GLU A 287 17.37 18.61 -0.35
N MET A 288 17.80 17.34 -0.29
CA MET A 288 17.96 16.50 -1.47
C MET A 288 16.63 16.31 -2.21
N ILE A 289 15.55 16.04 -1.48
CA ILE A 289 14.21 15.88 -2.05
C ILE A 289 13.73 17.20 -2.67
N ASP A 290 13.96 18.34 -2.02
CA ASP A 290 13.66 19.67 -2.55
C ASP A 290 14.43 19.96 -3.84
N ARG A 291 15.73 19.64 -3.88
CA ARG A 291 16.57 19.76 -5.08
C ARG A 291 16.01 18.91 -6.23
N TYR A 292 15.58 17.68 -5.96
CA TYR A 292 14.94 16.83 -6.96
C TYR A 292 13.68 17.48 -7.53
N PHE A 293 12.73 17.86 -6.68
CA PHE A 293 11.46 18.44 -7.15
C PHE A 293 11.68 19.72 -7.95
N LYS A 294 12.62 20.57 -7.54
CA LYS A 294 13.04 21.74 -8.31
C LYS A 294 13.58 21.33 -9.69
N PHE A 295 14.53 20.40 -9.74
CA PHE A 295 15.15 19.93 -10.97
C PHE A 295 14.14 19.36 -11.97
N VAL A 296 13.24 18.47 -11.52
CA VAL A 296 12.25 17.83 -12.41
C VAL A 296 11.12 18.76 -12.84
N THR A 297 10.86 19.83 -12.07
CA THR A 297 9.91 20.86 -12.47
C THR A 297 10.53 21.78 -13.52
N GLU A 298 11.78 22.21 -13.32
CA GLU A 298 12.49 23.11 -14.25
C GLU A 298 12.71 22.47 -15.63
N ASN A 299 12.91 21.16 -15.70
CA ASN A 299 13.10 20.43 -16.96
C ASN A 299 11.80 19.82 -17.55
N GLY A 300 10.65 20.05 -16.92
CA GLY A 300 9.34 19.55 -17.36
C GLY A 300 9.12 18.03 -17.20
N TYR A 301 10.03 17.32 -16.54
CA TYR A 301 9.89 15.89 -16.29
C TYR A 301 8.76 15.57 -15.31
N PHE A 302 8.47 16.45 -14.35
CA PHE A 302 7.44 16.25 -13.34
C PHE A 302 6.06 15.98 -13.95
N GLU A 303 5.60 16.84 -14.85
CA GLU A 303 4.33 16.69 -15.55
C GLU A 303 4.36 15.47 -16.50
N ARG A 304 5.46 15.29 -17.23
CA ARG A 304 5.64 14.15 -18.16
C ARG A 304 5.52 12.82 -17.43
N LYS A 305 6.23 12.65 -16.31
CA LYS A 305 6.20 11.43 -15.48
C LYS A 305 4.77 11.13 -15.05
N ARG A 306 4.02 12.13 -14.58
CA ARG A 306 2.63 11.95 -14.13
C ARG A 306 1.67 11.60 -15.26
N GLN A 307 1.84 12.17 -16.45
CA GLN A 307 1.06 11.80 -17.64
C GLN A 307 1.33 10.35 -18.06
N GLU A 308 2.60 9.94 -18.05
CA GLU A 308 2.99 8.55 -18.34
C GLU A 308 2.42 7.57 -17.31
N GLN A 309 2.46 7.92 -16.02
CA GLN A 309 1.83 7.16 -14.95
C GLN A 309 0.31 7.07 -15.15
N ALA A 310 -0.37 8.17 -15.46
CA ALA A 310 -1.81 8.16 -15.73
C ALA A 310 -2.16 7.23 -16.91
N ARG A 311 -1.39 7.28 -18.00
CA ARG A 311 -1.52 6.38 -19.13
C ARG A 311 -1.29 4.92 -18.72
N TYR A 312 -0.24 4.64 -17.95
CA TYR A 312 0.05 3.31 -17.43
C TYR A 312 -1.15 2.75 -16.62
N TRP A 313 -1.68 3.55 -15.69
CA TRP A 313 -2.82 3.15 -14.86
C TRP A 313 -4.11 2.93 -15.65
N MET A 314 -4.32 3.66 -16.74
CA MET A 314 -5.43 3.41 -17.66
C MET A 314 -5.31 1.99 -18.26
N TYR A 315 -4.16 1.64 -18.83
CA TYR A 315 -3.95 0.30 -19.41
C TYR A 315 -4.01 -0.80 -18.34
N GLU A 316 -3.45 -0.57 -17.17
CA GLU A 316 -3.50 -1.54 -16.07
C GLU A 316 -4.94 -1.80 -15.62
N THR A 317 -5.77 -0.75 -15.56
CA THR A 317 -7.20 -0.87 -15.22
C THR A 317 -7.96 -1.67 -16.28
N ILE A 318 -7.66 -1.46 -17.58
CA ILE A 318 -8.24 -2.26 -18.66
C ILE A 318 -7.88 -3.73 -18.49
N ASN A 319 -6.60 -4.02 -18.27
CA ASN A 319 -6.10 -5.39 -18.09
C ASN A 319 -6.75 -6.07 -16.88
N GLU A 320 -6.83 -5.37 -15.74
CA GLU A 320 -7.47 -5.89 -14.54
C GLU A 320 -8.96 -6.18 -14.76
N LYS A 321 -9.69 -5.28 -15.42
CA LYS A 321 -11.12 -5.45 -15.70
C LYS A 321 -11.40 -6.59 -16.67
N LEU A 322 -10.61 -6.72 -17.73
CA LEU A 322 -10.70 -7.85 -18.65
C LEU A 322 -10.42 -9.18 -17.93
N ARG A 323 -9.37 -9.21 -17.10
CA ARG A 323 -9.01 -10.38 -16.31
C ARG A 323 -10.11 -10.75 -15.31
N GLN A 324 -10.65 -9.77 -14.60
CA GLN A 324 -11.74 -9.95 -13.66
C GLN A 324 -12.98 -10.50 -14.37
N HIS A 325 -13.38 -9.90 -15.49
CA HIS A 325 -14.52 -10.35 -16.29
C HIS A 325 -14.36 -11.80 -16.74
N PHE A 326 -13.19 -12.13 -17.29
CA PHE A 326 -12.84 -13.49 -17.72
C PHE A 326 -12.97 -14.52 -16.59
N TYR A 327 -12.29 -14.32 -15.45
CA TYR A 327 -12.30 -15.29 -14.35
C TYR A 327 -13.59 -15.31 -13.53
N SER A 328 -14.43 -14.27 -13.64
CA SER A 328 -15.75 -14.23 -12.99
C SER A 328 -16.86 -14.91 -13.79
N ASN A 329 -16.61 -15.29 -15.05
CA ASN A 329 -17.58 -15.98 -15.88
C ASN A 329 -17.71 -17.45 -15.40
N PRO A 330 -18.91 -17.90 -14.95
CA PRO A 330 -19.11 -19.25 -14.43
C PRO A 330 -18.77 -20.38 -15.41
N GLU A 331 -18.99 -20.16 -16.71
CA GLU A 331 -18.70 -21.14 -17.76
C GLU A 331 -17.19 -21.26 -17.99
N VAL A 332 -16.49 -20.11 -17.98
CA VAL A 332 -15.01 -20.07 -18.02
C VAL A 332 -14.43 -20.74 -16.78
N GLU A 333 -14.98 -20.49 -15.59
CA GLU A 333 -14.52 -21.11 -14.35
C GLU A 333 -14.68 -22.65 -14.39
N ALA A 334 -15.83 -23.13 -14.87
CA ALA A 334 -16.07 -24.57 -15.03
C ALA A 334 -15.09 -25.20 -16.03
N MET A 335 -14.87 -24.55 -17.18
CA MET A 335 -13.94 -25.01 -18.20
C MET A 335 -12.49 -25.01 -17.70
N LEU A 336 -12.07 -23.99 -16.94
CA LEU A 336 -10.74 -23.93 -16.34
C LEU A 336 -10.48 -25.12 -15.42
N ARG A 337 -11.42 -25.47 -14.54
CA ARG A 337 -11.28 -26.65 -13.64
C ARG A 337 -11.07 -27.94 -14.42
N GLU A 338 -11.81 -28.12 -15.52
CA GLU A 338 -11.65 -29.29 -16.39
C GLU A 338 -10.26 -29.29 -17.07
N LYS A 339 -9.86 -28.16 -17.65
CA LYS A 339 -8.61 -28.01 -18.39
C LYS A 339 -7.38 -28.14 -17.48
N GLU A 340 -7.44 -27.61 -16.26
CA GLU A 340 -6.40 -27.78 -15.24
C GLU A 340 -6.16 -29.26 -14.92
N MET A 341 -7.21 -30.06 -14.73
CA MET A 341 -7.07 -31.50 -14.50
C MET A 341 -6.40 -32.23 -15.67
N ARG A 342 -6.69 -31.83 -16.92
CA ARG A 342 -6.04 -32.40 -18.12
C ARG A 342 -4.57 -31.98 -18.23
N VAL A 343 -4.23 -30.75 -17.85
CA VAL A 343 -2.84 -30.28 -17.84
C VAL A 343 -2.04 -31.02 -16.77
N LEU A 344 -2.57 -31.10 -15.54
CA LEU A 344 -1.89 -31.77 -14.42
C LEU A 344 -1.72 -33.28 -14.65
N SER A 345 -2.62 -33.90 -15.40
CA SER A 345 -2.52 -35.31 -15.80
C SER A 345 -1.69 -35.55 -17.08
N ASN A 346 -1.04 -34.52 -17.63
CA ASN A 346 -0.28 -34.55 -18.89
C ASN A 346 -1.09 -35.02 -20.11
N GLN A 347 -2.43 -34.89 -20.06
CA GLN A 347 -3.33 -35.22 -21.18
C GLN A 347 -3.47 -34.05 -22.17
N GLN A 348 -3.12 -32.83 -21.76
CA GLN A 348 -3.17 -31.64 -22.59
C GLN A 348 -2.03 -30.68 -22.21
N SER A 349 -1.44 -29.99 -23.18
CA SER A 349 -0.43 -28.96 -22.88
C SER A 349 -1.09 -27.69 -22.29
N SER A 350 -0.34 -26.97 -21.46
CA SER A 350 -0.79 -25.70 -20.86
C SER A 350 -1.22 -24.66 -21.90
N PHE A 351 -0.50 -24.58 -23.03
CA PHE A 351 -0.81 -23.65 -24.11
C PHE A 351 -2.10 -24.00 -24.85
N THR A 352 -2.34 -25.28 -25.15
CA THR A 352 -3.58 -25.70 -25.82
C THR A 352 -4.77 -25.54 -24.88
N ALA A 353 -4.62 -25.90 -23.61
CA ALA A 353 -5.65 -25.69 -22.59
C ALA A 353 -6.04 -24.21 -22.48
N ALA A 354 -5.06 -23.31 -22.38
CA ALA A 354 -5.30 -21.87 -22.33
C ALA A 354 -5.99 -21.35 -23.59
N ARG A 355 -5.55 -21.77 -24.79
CA ARG A 355 -6.19 -21.40 -26.05
C ARG A 355 -7.65 -21.83 -26.10
N ASP A 356 -7.96 -23.06 -25.71
CA ASP A 356 -9.34 -23.56 -25.75
C ASP A 356 -10.28 -22.72 -24.89
N VAL A 357 -9.83 -22.30 -23.69
CA VAL A 357 -10.63 -21.46 -22.79
C VAL A 357 -10.76 -20.04 -23.34
N LEU A 358 -9.70 -19.47 -23.92
CA LEU A 358 -9.74 -18.15 -24.56
C LEU A 358 -10.67 -18.14 -25.78
N ASP A 359 -10.60 -19.17 -26.63
CA ASP A 359 -11.46 -19.31 -27.80
C ASP A 359 -12.94 -19.41 -27.42
N PHE A 360 -13.22 -20.07 -26.29
CA PHE A 360 -14.58 -20.11 -25.73
C PHE A 360 -15.05 -18.72 -25.31
N TYR A 361 -14.23 -17.99 -24.53
CA TYR A 361 -14.53 -16.64 -24.03
C TYR A 361 -14.63 -15.57 -25.13
N PHE A 362 -13.94 -15.71 -26.26
CA PHE A 362 -14.07 -14.76 -27.36
C PHE A 362 -15.27 -15.04 -28.27
N LYS A 363 -15.87 -16.23 -28.19
CA LYS A 363 -17.03 -16.62 -29.01
C LYS A 363 -18.37 -16.35 -28.32
N HIS A 364 -18.39 -16.25 -27.00
CA HIS A 364 -19.57 -16.08 -26.16
C HIS A 364 -19.28 -14.97 -25.16
#